data_AF-F6LP17-F1
#
_entry.id   AF-F6LP17-F1
#
_cell.length_a   1.000
_cell.length_b   1.000
_cell.length_c   1.000
_cell.angle_alpha   90.00
_cell.angle_beta   90.00
_cell.angle_gamma   90.00
#
_symmetry.space_group_name_H-M   'P 1'
#
loop_
_entity.id
_entity.type
_entity.pdbx_description
1 polymer ?
#
loop_
_entity_poly.entity_id
_entity_poly.type
_entity_poly.pdbx_seq_one_letter_code
_entity_poly.pdbx_strand_id
1 'polypeptide(L)'
;TDYSWFSDKRSCRQISKNVSNYGSNENFRLFDIDEGKRCYNLPTIKNEVYMIRGIFPSGELSNSSFYVSIGVTQLGAVISSKLQDLGIEGVFRATKNYTDFCLVKGKVNSYISRVELRPLPEEYLHDLPTSVLKLISRNNLKAKGTENDIRYPVDKSDRIWKETSSPSYAVQLSSNASNFDPKTNMTPPLQVLQTALTHTEKLVYCSYGLETEDYEYRVFLYFLELNSSLKAGQRVFDIHVNSEAKEERFDILAEGSNYRYTVLNFSENGSLNLTLVKASGSENGPLLNAYEILQVRPWIEETNQTDVEVIQKLRKELLLQNQDNKVMESWSGDPCIISPWQGIACDHSSVITKLDLSSSNLKGPIPSSVTEMVNLKILNLSHSSFNGYIPSFLQSSLLIS
;
A
#
# COMPACT_ATOMS: atom_id res chain seq x y z
N THR A 1 -14.47 -2.47 14.04
CA THR A 1 -13.91 -1.21 14.58
C THR A 1 -12.54 -1.52 15.12
N ASP A 2 -11.65 -0.52 15.18
CA ASP A 2 -10.25 -0.68 15.60
C ASP A 2 -10.04 -1.31 17.00
N TYR A 3 -11.07 -1.30 17.86
CA TYR A 3 -11.02 -1.84 19.22
C TYR A 3 -10.65 -3.33 19.34
N SER A 4 -10.79 -4.12 18.27
CA SER A 4 -10.35 -5.53 18.26
C SER A 4 -8.84 -5.68 18.21
N TRP A 5 -8.10 -4.66 17.74
CA TRP A 5 -6.64 -4.65 17.69
C TRP A 5 -6.04 -3.82 18.83
N PHE A 6 -6.63 -2.66 19.12
CA PHE A 6 -6.15 -1.74 20.16
C PHE A 6 -7.31 -1.29 21.06
N SER A 7 -7.44 -1.96 22.21
CA SER A 7 -8.56 -1.75 23.15
C SER A 7 -8.49 -0.43 23.91
N ASP A 8 -7.28 0.13 24.11
CA ASP A 8 -7.12 1.43 24.74
C ASP A 8 -7.83 2.51 23.90
N LYS A 9 -8.67 3.33 24.52
CA LYS A 9 -9.36 4.44 23.85
C LYS A 9 -8.70 5.78 24.15
N ARG A 10 -7.80 5.86 25.13
CA ARG A 10 -7.15 7.11 25.56
C ARG A 10 -6.27 7.70 24.45
N SER A 11 -5.74 6.84 23.58
CA SER A 11 -4.91 7.26 22.47
C SER A 11 -5.70 7.71 21.22
N CYS A 12 -7.03 7.57 21.21
CA CYS A 12 -7.90 8.15 20.19
C CYS A 12 -8.09 9.66 20.46
N ARG A 13 -7.76 10.47 19.46
CA ARG A 13 -7.84 11.94 19.50
C ARG A 13 -8.66 12.45 18.33
N GLN A 14 -9.18 13.66 18.48
CA GLN A 14 -9.97 14.35 17.46
C GLN A 14 -9.17 15.56 16.96
N ILE A 15 -9.02 15.69 15.65
CA ILE A 15 -8.47 16.91 15.03
C ILE A 15 -9.62 17.76 14.49
N SER A 16 -9.68 19.02 14.90
CA SER A 16 -10.53 20.05 14.28
C SER A 16 -9.80 20.65 13.09
N LYS A 17 -10.27 20.39 11.86
CA LYS A 17 -9.71 21.05 10.66
C LYS A 17 -10.14 22.52 10.64
N ASN A 18 -9.20 23.45 10.71
CA ASN A 18 -9.44 24.90 10.52
C ASN A 18 -9.41 25.35 9.05
N VAL A 19 -9.46 24.43 8.09
CA VAL A 19 -9.43 24.77 6.65
C VAL A 19 -10.79 24.47 6.03
N SER A 20 -11.42 25.54 5.53
CA SER A 20 -12.67 25.58 4.79
C SER A 20 -12.70 24.59 3.62
N ASN A 21 -13.43 23.48 3.78
CA ASN A 21 -14.40 22.92 2.82
C ASN A 21 -14.85 21.48 3.12
N TYR A 22 -14.34 20.84 4.17
CA TYR A 22 -14.92 19.59 4.69
C TYR A 22 -15.05 19.67 6.21
N GLY A 23 -16.23 20.11 6.65
CA GLY A 23 -16.63 20.11 8.06
C GLY A 23 -16.86 18.69 8.56
N SER A 24 -15.79 18.00 8.92
CA SER A 24 -15.87 16.86 9.82
C SER A 24 -14.59 16.78 10.64
N ASN A 25 -14.74 16.80 11.96
CA ASN A 25 -13.65 16.42 12.86
C ASN A 25 -13.24 14.98 12.54
N GLU A 26 -11.99 14.75 12.17
CA GLU A 26 -11.47 13.41 11.92
C GLU A 26 -10.87 12.84 13.21
N ASN A 27 -11.35 11.66 13.58
CA ASN A 27 -10.74 10.89 14.66
C ASN A 27 -9.51 10.17 14.13
N PHE A 28 -8.47 10.15 14.95
CA PHE A 28 -7.26 9.40 14.68
C PHE A 28 -6.75 8.75 15.96
N ARG A 29 -6.00 7.68 15.80
CA ARG A 29 -5.26 7.06 16.88
C ARG A 29 -3.83 7.54 16.84
N LEU A 30 -3.31 7.95 18.00
CA LEU A 30 -1.88 8.16 18.22
C LEU A 30 -1.30 6.91 18.88
N PHE A 31 -0.14 6.46 18.42
CA PHE A 31 0.62 5.39 19.04
C PHE A 31 1.86 5.98 19.69
N ASP A 32 1.77 6.16 21.00
CA ASP A 32 2.88 6.64 21.84
C ASP A 32 3.76 5.45 22.20
N ILE A 33 4.81 5.24 21.40
CA ILE A 33 5.80 4.19 21.62
C ILE A 33 7.20 4.78 21.48
N ASP A 34 8.10 4.37 22.36
CA ASP A 34 9.49 4.86 22.37
C ASP A 34 10.23 4.37 21.11
N GLU A 35 10.05 3.11 20.75
CA GLU A 35 10.63 2.44 19.60
C GLU A 35 9.73 1.32 19.06
N GLY A 36 10.04 0.80 17.87
CA GLY A 36 9.34 -0.35 17.31
C GLY A 36 8.23 -0.02 16.32
N LYS A 37 7.22 -0.87 16.28
CA LYS A 37 6.11 -0.79 15.33
C LYS A 37 4.77 -1.19 15.94
N ARG A 38 3.69 -0.68 15.35
CA ARG A 38 2.29 -1.05 15.65
C ARG A 38 1.61 -1.53 14.39
N CYS A 39 1.16 -2.78 14.40
CA CYS A 39 0.60 -3.42 13.22
C CYS A 39 -0.86 -3.80 13.39
N TYR A 40 -1.65 -3.51 12.36
CA TYR A 40 -2.97 -4.08 12.18
C TYR A 40 -2.83 -5.42 11.48
N ASN A 41 -3.53 -6.44 11.99
CA ASN A 41 -3.59 -7.76 11.36
C ASN A 41 -4.92 -7.88 10.60
N LEU A 42 -4.84 -7.90 9.27
CA LEU A 42 -6.01 -7.81 8.40
C LEU A 42 -6.22 -9.13 7.66
N PRO A 43 -7.44 -9.70 7.67
CA PRO A 43 -7.69 -10.99 7.03
C PRO A 43 -7.61 -10.88 5.51
N THR A 44 -6.99 -11.88 4.88
CA THR A 44 -6.83 -12.01 3.42
C THR A 44 -7.12 -13.43 2.98
N ILE A 45 -7.34 -13.63 1.68
CA ILE A 45 -7.35 -14.94 1.03
C ILE A 45 -6.01 -15.10 0.31
N LYS A 46 -5.33 -16.22 0.55
CA LYS A 46 -4.02 -16.49 -0.06
C LYS A 46 -4.13 -16.47 -1.59
N ASN A 47 -3.13 -15.90 -2.24
CA ASN A 47 -2.98 -15.68 -3.69
C ASN A 47 -3.89 -14.63 -4.32
N GLU A 48 -4.87 -14.08 -3.60
CA GLU A 48 -5.68 -12.95 -4.08
C GLU A 48 -4.89 -11.64 -4.03
N VAL A 49 -5.22 -10.73 -4.94
CA VAL A 49 -4.62 -9.39 -5.02
C VAL A 49 -5.45 -8.40 -4.23
N TYR A 50 -4.80 -7.60 -3.41
CA TYR A 50 -5.43 -6.60 -2.57
C TYR A 50 -4.78 -5.23 -2.74
N MET A 51 -5.59 -4.19 -2.69
CA MET A 51 -5.18 -2.84 -2.33
C MET A 51 -5.36 -2.64 -0.83
N ILE A 52 -4.35 -2.05 -0.21
CA ILE A 52 -4.40 -1.58 1.17
C ILE A 52 -3.99 -0.12 1.24
N ARG A 53 -4.74 0.66 2.02
CA ARG A 53 -4.55 2.10 2.16
C ARG A 53 -4.64 2.53 3.60
N GLY A 54 -3.59 3.21 4.09
CA GLY A 54 -3.62 3.96 5.34
C GLY A 54 -3.93 5.43 5.07
N ILE A 55 -4.87 6.00 5.82
CA ILE A 55 -5.25 7.42 5.74
C ILE A 55 -4.82 8.13 7.02
N PHE A 56 -4.06 9.21 6.84
CA PHE A 56 -3.43 9.98 7.90
C PHE A 56 -4.03 11.40 7.91
N PRO A 57 -4.48 11.91 9.07
CA PRO A 57 -4.96 13.29 9.16
C PRO A 57 -3.78 14.26 8.99
N SER A 58 -4.07 15.43 8.39
CA SER A 58 -3.13 16.54 8.40
C SER A 58 -3.23 17.28 9.73
N GLY A 59 -2.10 17.53 10.38
CA GLY A 59 -2.04 18.31 11.62
C GLY A 59 -0.78 19.17 11.70
N GLU A 60 -0.76 20.12 12.63
CA GLU A 60 0.41 20.94 12.98
C GLU A 60 1.49 20.13 13.74
N LEU A 61 1.68 18.87 13.36
CA LEU A 61 2.77 18.07 13.89
C LEU A 61 4.03 18.51 13.14
N SER A 62 4.93 19.17 13.86
CA SER A 62 6.23 19.66 13.38
C SER A 62 6.93 18.72 12.38
N ASN A 63 7.72 19.25 11.43
CA ASN A 63 8.47 18.54 10.36
C ASN A 63 9.14 17.23 10.81
N SER A 64 8.38 16.15 10.82
CA SER A 64 8.79 14.85 11.33
C SER A 64 7.99 13.75 10.65
N SER A 65 8.56 12.55 10.65
CA SER A 65 8.03 11.42 9.89
C SER A 65 8.08 10.12 10.68
N PHE A 66 7.18 9.22 10.29
CA PHE A 66 7.17 7.80 10.62
C PHE A 66 6.91 7.01 9.33
N TYR A 67 7.08 5.69 9.36
CA TYR A 67 7.01 4.87 8.14
C TYR A 67 5.83 3.90 8.17
N VAL A 68 5.45 3.45 6.98
CA VAL A 68 4.36 2.49 6.77
C VAL A 68 4.87 1.32 5.96
N SER A 69 4.47 0.10 6.34
CA SER A 69 4.76 -1.13 5.59
C SER A 69 3.53 -2.02 5.41
N ILE A 70 3.57 -2.83 4.35
CA ILE A 70 2.69 -3.98 4.13
C ILE A 70 3.53 -5.24 4.40
N GLY A 71 3.09 -6.07 5.34
CA GLY A 71 3.96 -7.07 5.95
C GLY A 71 5.23 -6.37 6.45
N VAL A 72 6.37 -6.81 5.93
CA VAL A 72 7.69 -6.23 6.21
C VAL A 72 8.24 -5.34 5.09
N THR A 73 7.46 -5.12 4.02
CA THR A 73 7.87 -4.28 2.88
C THR A 73 7.46 -2.83 3.10
N GLN A 74 8.43 -1.93 3.24
CA GLN A 74 8.18 -0.51 3.46
C GLN A 74 7.65 0.20 2.21
N LEU A 75 6.52 0.90 2.34
CA LEU A 75 5.91 1.71 1.28
C LEU A 75 6.44 3.15 1.26
N GLY A 76 6.73 3.74 2.42
CA GLY A 76 7.23 5.10 2.49
C GLY A 76 7.01 5.79 3.83
N ALA A 77 7.40 7.05 3.89
CA ALA A 77 7.25 7.91 5.06
C ALA A 77 5.95 8.72 5.00
N VAL A 78 5.26 8.83 6.13
CA VAL A 78 4.22 9.85 6.36
C VAL A 78 4.91 11.12 6.82
N ILE A 79 4.73 12.23 6.09
CA ILE A 79 5.38 13.52 6.37
C ILE A 79 4.30 14.59 6.56
N SER A 80 4.16 15.08 7.79
CA SER A 80 3.05 15.98 8.18
C SER A 80 3.02 17.33 7.44
N SER A 81 4.15 17.80 6.91
CA SER A 81 4.24 19.08 6.19
C SER A 81 3.84 19.02 4.72
N LYS A 82 3.70 17.81 4.14
CA LYS A 82 3.17 17.63 2.79
C LYS A 82 1.65 17.45 2.89
N LEU A 83 0.92 18.57 2.91
CA LEU A 83 -0.55 18.66 3.00
C LEU A 83 -1.31 17.95 1.88
N GLN A 84 -0.64 17.56 0.79
CA GLN A 84 -1.27 16.86 -0.33
C GLN A 84 -1.33 15.36 -0.05
N ASP A 85 -2.56 14.84 0.00
CA ASP A 85 -2.91 13.43 -0.08
C ASP A 85 -2.22 12.48 0.89
N LEU A 86 -2.57 12.63 2.17
CA LEU A 86 -2.11 11.81 3.27
C LEU A 86 -2.69 10.37 3.27
N GLY A 87 -2.86 9.77 2.10
CA GLY A 87 -3.14 8.35 1.92
C GLY A 87 -1.89 7.64 1.38
N ILE A 88 -1.38 6.65 2.10
CA ILE A 88 -0.36 5.74 1.56
C ILE A 88 -1.09 4.47 1.13
N GLU A 89 -1.05 4.18 -0.17
CA GLU A 89 -1.72 3.03 -0.78
C GLU A 89 -0.68 2.11 -1.42
N GLY A 90 -0.87 0.81 -1.22
CA GLY A 90 -0.10 -0.21 -1.91
C GLY A 90 -0.97 -1.37 -2.39
N VAL A 91 -0.47 -2.10 -3.38
CA VAL A 91 -1.09 -3.29 -3.96
C VAL A 91 -0.15 -4.46 -3.76
N PHE A 92 -0.68 -5.58 -3.30
CA PHE A 92 0.10 -6.78 -3.04
C PHE A 92 -0.71 -8.05 -3.29
N ARG A 93 0.00 -9.15 -3.52
CA ARG A 93 -0.58 -10.49 -3.51
C ARG A 93 -0.46 -11.07 -2.10
N ALA A 94 -1.57 -11.51 -1.54
CA ALA A 94 -1.57 -12.10 -0.21
C ALA A 94 -0.83 -13.46 -0.21
N THR A 95 0.21 -13.58 0.62
CA THR A 95 0.98 -14.82 0.77
C THR A 95 0.40 -15.74 1.87
N LYS A 96 -0.40 -15.16 2.77
CA LYS A 96 -1.03 -15.80 3.93
C LYS A 96 -2.53 -15.47 3.97
N ASN A 97 -3.23 -16.04 4.96
CA ASN A 97 -4.64 -15.72 5.25
C ASN A 97 -4.81 -14.41 6.07
N TYR A 98 -3.72 -13.69 6.28
CA TYR A 98 -3.70 -12.33 6.80
C TYR A 98 -2.57 -11.55 6.13
N THR A 99 -2.62 -10.23 6.25
CA THR A 99 -1.47 -9.35 6.06
C THR A 99 -1.35 -8.42 7.25
N ASP A 100 -0.13 -7.98 7.55
CA ASP A 100 0.07 -6.90 8.49
C ASP A 100 0.15 -5.55 7.77
N PHE A 101 -0.42 -4.51 8.38
CA PHE A 101 -0.20 -3.12 7.99
C PHE A 101 0.40 -2.39 9.18
N CYS A 102 1.68 -2.06 9.07
CA CYS A 102 2.46 -1.58 10.20
C CYS A 102 2.76 -0.09 10.10
N LEU A 103 2.66 0.57 11.24
CA LEU A 103 3.18 1.89 11.50
C LEU A 103 4.49 1.75 12.27
N VAL A 104 5.59 2.22 11.69
CA VAL A 104 6.93 2.06 12.24
C VAL A 104 7.35 3.39 12.84
N LYS A 105 7.72 3.38 14.12
CA LYS A 105 8.15 4.58 14.84
C LYS A 105 9.32 5.22 14.09
N GLY A 106 9.14 6.48 13.71
CA GLY A 106 10.21 7.31 13.17
C GLY A 106 10.61 8.37 14.19
N LYS A 107 10.81 9.60 13.71
CA LYS A 107 11.15 10.74 14.58
C LYS A 107 9.98 11.13 15.50
N VAL A 108 8.74 10.88 15.08
CA VAL A 108 7.54 11.12 15.88
C VAL A 108 6.71 9.88 16.08
N ASN A 109 5.79 9.96 17.04
CA ASN A 109 4.77 8.98 17.28
C ASN A 109 3.90 8.81 16.03
N SER A 110 3.74 7.57 15.62
CA SER A 110 2.89 7.23 14.48
C SER A 110 1.42 7.46 14.82
N TYR A 111 0.64 7.84 13.83
CA TYR A 111 -0.79 8.02 13.97
C TYR A 111 -1.51 7.53 12.73
N ILE A 112 -2.81 7.26 12.83
CA ILE A 112 -3.64 6.85 11.70
C ILE A 112 -5.12 7.15 11.96
N SER A 113 -5.85 7.54 10.92
CA SER A 113 -7.30 7.70 10.99
C SER A 113 -8.04 6.46 10.49
N ARG A 114 -7.53 5.84 9.43
CA ARG A 114 -8.21 4.72 8.79
C ARG A 114 -7.24 3.76 8.10
N VAL A 115 -7.57 2.48 8.11
CA VAL A 115 -6.97 1.46 7.25
C VAL A 115 -8.09 0.84 6.42
N GLU A 116 -7.90 0.75 5.11
CA GLU A 116 -8.85 0.18 4.16
C GLU A 116 -8.15 -0.96 3.42
N LEU A 117 -8.78 -2.14 3.33
CA LEU A 117 -8.30 -3.30 2.57
C LEU A 117 -9.40 -3.73 1.58
N ARG A 118 -9.07 -3.80 0.29
CA ARG A 118 -10.01 -4.06 -0.80
C ARG A 118 -9.41 -5.06 -1.80
N PRO A 119 -10.19 -6.05 -2.30
CA PRO A 119 -9.76 -6.86 -3.42
C PRO A 119 -9.50 -6.00 -4.66
N LEU A 120 -8.48 -6.37 -5.43
CA LEU A 120 -8.16 -5.76 -6.72
C LEU A 120 -8.04 -6.83 -7.82
N PRO A 121 -8.19 -6.43 -9.10
CA PRO A 121 -7.95 -7.31 -10.22
C PRO A 121 -6.49 -7.78 -10.33
N GLU A 122 -6.33 -9.00 -10.86
CA GLU A 122 -5.04 -9.67 -11.05
C GLU A 122 -4.06 -8.90 -11.95
N GLU A 123 -4.58 -8.07 -12.85
CA GLU A 123 -3.81 -7.30 -13.84
C GLU A 123 -2.73 -6.39 -13.24
N TYR A 124 -2.89 -5.97 -11.98
CA TYR A 124 -1.89 -5.15 -11.30
C TYR A 124 -0.57 -5.92 -11.07
N LEU A 125 -0.64 -7.24 -10.85
CA LEU A 125 0.51 -8.07 -10.42
C LEU A 125 0.74 -9.31 -11.30
N HIS A 126 0.11 -9.38 -12.48
CA HIS A 126 0.14 -10.55 -13.37
C HIS A 126 1.56 -11.09 -13.66
N ASP A 127 2.53 -10.20 -13.82
CA ASP A 127 3.95 -10.49 -14.11
C ASP A 127 4.90 -10.03 -12.99
N LEU A 128 4.36 -9.74 -11.80
CA LEU A 128 5.10 -9.30 -10.62
C LEU A 128 4.73 -10.16 -9.39
N PRO A 129 5.07 -11.46 -9.38
CA PRO A 129 4.64 -12.38 -8.32
C PRO A 129 5.28 -12.08 -6.95
N THR A 130 6.42 -11.38 -6.94
CA THR A 130 7.22 -11.09 -5.75
C THR A 130 7.40 -9.59 -5.53
N SER A 131 6.35 -8.81 -5.80
CA SER A 131 6.40 -7.35 -5.69
C SER A 131 5.23 -6.78 -4.89
N VAL A 132 5.48 -5.61 -4.32
CA VAL A 132 4.48 -4.68 -3.81
C VAL A 132 4.48 -3.48 -4.73
N LEU A 133 3.31 -3.03 -5.14
CA LEU A 133 3.18 -1.75 -5.83
C LEU A 133 2.84 -0.67 -4.81
N LYS A 134 3.51 0.47 -4.88
CA LYS A 134 3.11 1.69 -4.17
C LYS A 134 2.41 2.60 -5.15
N LEU A 135 1.20 3.07 -4.83
CA LEU A 135 0.53 4.07 -5.65
C LEU A 135 1.28 5.40 -5.51
N ILE A 136 1.63 5.99 -6.66
CA ILE A 136 2.16 7.36 -6.74
C ILE A 136 1.02 8.33 -7.05
N SER A 137 0.22 8.03 -8.06
CA SER A 137 -0.96 8.83 -8.40
C SER A 137 -1.99 8.04 -9.21
N ARG A 138 -3.26 8.41 -9.04
CA ARG A 138 -4.40 7.87 -9.80
C ARG A 138 -5.23 9.03 -10.33
N ASN A 139 -5.15 9.23 -11.64
CA ASN A 139 -5.52 10.48 -12.29
C ASN A 139 -6.73 10.26 -13.21
N ASN A 140 -7.77 11.05 -13.00
CA ASN A 140 -8.91 11.19 -13.89
C ASN A 140 -8.76 12.49 -14.71
N LEU A 141 -8.76 12.38 -16.04
CA LEU A 141 -8.59 13.51 -16.94
C LEU A 141 -9.95 14.14 -17.28
N LYS A 142 -10.33 15.17 -16.52
CA LYS A 142 -11.61 15.90 -16.63
C LYS A 142 -11.47 17.43 -16.51
N ALA A 143 -12.57 18.15 -16.70
CA ALA A 143 -12.68 19.60 -16.50
C ALA A 143 -12.29 20.01 -15.08
N LYS A 144 -11.54 21.11 -14.99
CA LYS A 144 -11.20 21.72 -13.71
C LYS A 144 -12.45 22.18 -12.96
N GLY A 145 -12.61 21.77 -11.70
CA GLY A 145 -13.67 22.25 -10.82
C GLY A 145 -15.04 21.60 -11.03
N THR A 146 -15.09 20.45 -11.72
CA THR A 146 -16.31 19.67 -11.93
C THR A 146 -16.25 18.36 -11.13
N GLU A 147 -16.94 18.32 -9.98
CA GLU A 147 -17.17 17.15 -9.11
C GLU A 147 -16.03 16.63 -8.22
N ASN A 148 -16.45 16.01 -7.10
CA ASN A 148 -15.63 15.31 -6.11
C ASN A 148 -14.85 14.12 -6.70
N ASP A 149 -13.89 13.58 -5.94
CA ASP A 149 -13.17 12.35 -6.27
C ASP A 149 -14.13 11.19 -6.58
N ILE A 150 -13.85 10.40 -7.63
CA ILE A 150 -14.62 9.20 -7.96
C ILE A 150 -14.06 8.03 -7.15
N ARG A 151 -14.91 7.41 -6.33
CA ARG A 151 -14.57 6.25 -5.47
C ARG A 151 -15.81 5.39 -5.20
N TYR A 152 -15.78 4.52 -4.18
CA TYR A 152 -16.97 3.75 -3.79
C TYR A 152 -18.19 4.65 -3.52
N PRO A 153 -19.41 4.26 -3.95
CA PRO A 153 -19.80 2.97 -4.53
C PRO A 153 -19.61 2.85 -6.05
N VAL A 154 -19.13 3.90 -6.72
CA VAL A 154 -18.94 3.91 -8.18
C VAL A 154 -17.78 2.99 -8.59
N ASP A 155 -16.64 3.14 -7.92
CA ASP A 155 -15.54 2.17 -8.02
C ASP A 155 -15.72 1.06 -6.97
N LYS A 156 -15.97 -0.17 -7.41
CA LYS A 156 -16.23 -1.32 -6.52
C LYS A 156 -15.03 -1.66 -5.62
N SER A 157 -13.82 -1.38 -6.08
CA SER A 157 -12.59 -1.57 -5.32
C SER A 157 -12.24 -0.35 -4.46
N ASP A 158 -13.09 0.69 -4.45
CA ASP A 158 -12.89 1.94 -3.69
C ASP A 158 -11.54 2.62 -3.98
N ARG A 159 -11.04 2.49 -5.21
CA ARG A 159 -9.95 3.32 -5.71
C ARG A 159 -10.42 4.77 -5.76
N ILE A 160 -9.54 5.69 -5.39
CA ILE A 160 -9.86 7.12 -5.39
C ILE A 160 -9.22 7.73 -6.64
N TRP A 161 -10.07 8.09 -7.60
CA TRP A 161 -9.68 8.75 -8.84
C TRP A 161 -9.78 10.26 -8.67
N LYS A 162 -8.63 10.93 -8.76
CA LYS A 162 -8.52 12.36 -8.49
C LYS A 162 -8.39 13.16 -9.77
N GLU A 163 -8.95 14.36 -9.73
CA GLU A 163 -8.70 15.35 -10.77
C GLU A 163 -7.20 15.69 -10.79
N THR A 164 -6.63 15.77 -11.98
CA THR A 164 -5.22 16.15 -12.17
C THR A 164 -5.10 17.42 -13.01
N SER A 165 -3.97 18.12 -12.84
CA SER A 165 -3.66 19.29 -13.64
C SER A 165 -3.60 18.93 -15.11
N SER A 166 -4.50 19.53 -15.90
CA SER A 166 -4.57 19.32 -17.34
C SER A 166 -3.66 20.31 -18.08
N PRO A 167 -2.96 19.90 -19.16
CA PRO A 167 -2.25 20.84 -20.01
C PRO A 167 -3.23 21.88 -20.59
N SER A 168 -2.89 23.17 -20.52
CA SER A 168 -3.80 24.25 -20.95
C SER A 168 -4.17 24.21 -22.43
N TYR A 169 -3.35 23.54 -23.26
CA TYR A 169 -3.58 23.36 -24.68
C TYR A 169 -4.49 22.16 -24.99
N ALA A 170 -4.72 21.25 -24.05
CA ALA A 170 -5.53 20.07 -24.27
C ALA A 170 -7.02 20.44 -24.36
N VAL A 171 -7.73 19.79 -25.28
CA VAL A 171 -9.18 19.91 -25.45
C VAL A 171 -9.85 18.83 -24.63
N GLN A 172 -10.86 19.21 -23.87
CA GLN A 172 -11.66 18.26 -23.12
C GLN A 172 -12.77 17.67 -23.96
N LEU A 173 -12.98 16.37 -23.79
CA LEU A 173 -14.12 15.64 -24.31
C LEU A 173 -14.93 15.07 -23.15
N SER A 174 -16.24 15.08 -23.28
CA SER A 174 -17.16 14.38 -22.40
C SER A 174 -18.26 13.72 -23.22
N SER A 175 -18.71 12.55 -22.78
CA SER A 175 -19.82 11.84 -23.40
C SER A 175 -20.78 11.31 -22.36
N ASN A 176 -22.07 11.54 -22.58
CA ASN A 176 -23.15 10.91 -21.82
C ASN A 176 -23.49 9.51 -22.36
N ALA A 177 -22.83 9.06 -23.43
CA ALA A 177 -23.26 7.89 -24.17
C ALA A 177 -23.06 6.60 -23.38
N SER A 178 -24.17 5.88 -23.21
CA SER A 178 -24.28 4.49 -22.75
C SER A 178 -23.95 3.48 -23.86
N ASN A 179 -23.37 3.92 -24.98
CA ASN A 179 -22.94 3.09 -26.11
C ASN A 179 -21.63 2.36 -25.75
N PHE A 180 -21.73 1.44 -24.80
CA PHE A 180 -20.62 0.61 -24.36
C PHE A 180 -20.91 -0.85 -24.71
N ASP A 181 -19.89 -1.60 -25.10
CA ASP A 181 -20.02 -3.05 -25.26
C ASP A 181 -20.10 -3.70 -23.86
N PRO A 182 -21.26 -4.23 -23.44
CA PRO A 182 -21.42 -4.81 -22.11
C PRO A 182 -20.52 -6.02 -21.84
N LYS A 183 -19.85 -6.57 -22.86
CA LYS A 183 -18.88 -7.67 -22.71
C LYS A 183 -17.49 -7.23 -22.29
N THR A 184 -17.19 -5.94 -22.40
CA THR A 184 -15.83 -5.45 -22.14
C THR A 184 -15.62 -5.25 -20.64
N ASN A 185 -14.76 -6.07 -20.05
CA ASN A 185 -14.35 -5.97 -18.64
C ASN A 185 -13.46 -4.74 -18.46
N MET A 186 -14.06 -3.59 -18.11
CA MET A 186 -13.32 -2.38 -17.77
C MET A 186 -12.80 -2.46 -16.34
N THR A 187 -11.53 -2.14 -16.15
CA THR A 187 -10.97 -2.01 -14.81
C THR A 187 -11.48 -0.74 -14.14
N PRO A 188 -11.32 0.49 -14.70
CA PRO A 188 -11.87 1.71 -14.12
C PRO A 188 -13.39 1.78 -14.25
N PRO A 189 -14.09 2.48 -13.34
CA PRO A 189 -15.52 2.72 -13.49
C PRO A 189 -15.79 3.61 -14.71
N LEU A 190 -16.94 3.41 -15.36
CA LEU A 190 -17.32 4.14 -16.58
C LEU A 190 -17.26 5.67 -16.41
N GLN A 191 -17.61 6.19 -15.23
CA GLN A 191 -17.59 7.62 -14.92
C GLN A 191 -16.18 8.23 -15.02
N VAL A 192 -15.13 7.45 -14.78
CA VAL A 192 -13.74 7.89 -15.01
C VAL A 192 -13.45 7.98 -16.51
N LEU A 193 -14.06 7.09 -17.30
CA LEU A 193 -13.80 6.96 -18.73
C LEU A 193 -14.71 7.83 -19.59
N GLN A 194 -15.80 8.39 -19.05
CA GLN A 194 -16.71 9.31 -19.74
C GLN A 194 -16.09 10.67 -20.07
N THR A 195 -14.94 10.98 -19.47
CA THR A 195 -14.16 12.18 -19.75
C THR A 195 -12.81 11.81 -20.33
N ALA A 196 -12.30 12.67 -21.21
CA ALA A 196 -10.95 12.54 -21.76
C ALA A 196 -10.35 13.90 -22.08
N LEU A 197 -9.03 13.91 -22.21
CA LEU A 197 -8.30 14.97 -22.88
C LEU A 197 -7.83 14.49 -24.25
N THR A 198 -7.92 15.37 -25.24
CA THR A 198 -7.45 15.15 -26.60
C THR A 198 -6.68 16.37 -27.10
N HIS A 199 -5.86 16.18 -28.13
CA HIS A 199 -5.23 17.27 -28.84
C HIS A 199 -5.06 16.86 -30.30
N THR A 200 -4.95 17.83 -31.22
CA THR A 200 -4.78 17.55 -32.65
C THR A 200 -3.47 16.82 -32.96
N GLU A 201 -2.38 17.23 -32.31
CA GLU A 201 -1.03 16.69 -32.54
C GLU A 201 -0.48 15.84 -31.38
N LYS A 202 -0.39 16.37 -30.15
CA LYS A 202 0.25 15.67 -29.04
C LYS A 202 -0.36 15.98 -27.66
N LEU A 203 -0.24 15.05 -26.73
CA LEU A 203 -0.50 15.24 -25.30
C LEU A 203 0.76 14.91 -24.50
N VAL A 204 1.08 15.73 -23.50
CA VAL A 204 2.25 15.54 -22.64
C VAL A 204 1.84 15.67 -21.17
N TYR A 205 2.21 14.67 -20.37
CA TYR A 205 1.97 14.62 -18.92
C TYR A 205 3.30 14.39 -18.21
N CYS A 206 3.63 15.28 -17.28
CA CYS A 206 4.84 15.17 -16.48
C CYS A 206 4.52 14.91 -15.01
N SER A 207 5.24 13.98 -14.40
CA SER A 207 5.26 13.77 -12.96
C SER A 207 6.69 13.95 -12.46
N TYR A 208 6.86 14.70 -11.37
CA TYR A 208 8.17 15.04 -10.81
C TYR A 208 8.26 14.57 -9.36
N GLY A 209 9.49 14.40 -8.87
CA GLY A 209 9.72 14.01 -7.48
C GLY A 209 9.49 12.53 -7.23
N LEU A 210 9.69 11.72 -8.27
CA LEU A 210 9.69 10.27 -8.18
C LEU A 210 11.01 9.82 -7.54
N GLU A 211 10.99 8.72 -6.79
CA GLU A 211 12.15 8.25 -6.03
C GLU A 211 13.19 7.69 -7.00
N THR A 212 14.44 8.12 -6.86
CA THR A 212 15.53 7.80 -7.81
C THR A 212 16.33 6.55 -7.46
N GLU A 213 15.95 5.83 -6.40
CA GLU A 213 16.69 4.65 -5.93
C GLU A 213 16.31 3.41 -6.76
N ASP A 214 16.89 3.21 -7.95
CA ASP A 214 16.80 1.99 -8.80
C ASP A 214 15.40 1.32 -8.93
N TYR A 215 14.32 2.06 -8.68
CA TYR A 215 12.98 1.53 -8.72
C TYR A 215 12.48 1.46 -10.16
N GLU A 216 11.78 0.38 -10.47
CA GLU A 216 10.94 0.28 -11.66
C GLU A 216 9.57 0.90 -11.37
N TYR A 217 8.96 1.49 -12.38
CA TYR A 217 7.65 2.09 -12.32
C TYR A 217 6.76 1.55 -13.42
N ARG A 218 5.46 1.55 -13.13
CA ARG A 218 4.40 1.16 -14.06
C ARG A 218 3.43 2.30 -14.28
N VAL A 219 3.06 2.51 -15.53
CA VAL A 219 2.00 3.44 -15.91
C VAL A 219 0.88 2.67 -16.58
N PHE A 220 -0.29 2.68 -15.94
CA PHE A 220 -1.52 2.17 -16.56
C PHE A 220 -2.17 3.32 -17.32
N LEU A 221 -2.46 3.11 -18.60
CA LEU A 221 -3.14 4.08 -19.46
C LEU A 221 -4.49 3.53 -19.88
N TYR A 222 -5.56 4.28 -19.63
CA TYR A 222 -6.92 3.87 -19.92
C TYR A 222 -7.55 4.74 -21.01
N PHE A 223 -8.09 4.07 -22.02
CA PHE A 223 -8.65 4.70 -23.21
C PHE A 223 -10.08 4.24 -23.45
N LEU A 224 -10.98 5.20 -23.65
CA LEU A 224 -12.32 4.98 -24.16
C LEU A 224 -12.55 5.98 -25.30
N GLU A 225 -12.75 5.49 -26.52
CA GLU A 225 -13.08 6.34 -27.66
C GLU A 225 -14.50 6.88 -27.51
N LEU A 226 -14.59 8.19 -27.28
CA LEU A 226 -15.85 8.90 -27.04
C LEU A 226 -16.57 9.26 -28.34
N ASN A 227 -15.86 9.29 -29.47
CA ASN A 227 -16.47 9.56 -30.78
C ASN A 227 -16.89 8.25 -31.48
N SER A 228 -18.15 7.88 -31.31
CA SER A 228 -18.77 6.70 -31.93
C SER A 228 -18.78 6.69 -33.47
N SER A 229 -18.46 7.81 -34.13
CA SER A 229 -18.37 7.86 -35.60
C SER A 229 -17.02 7.39 -36.14
N LEU A 230 -15.98 7.30 -35.28
CA LEU A 230 -14.66 6.86 -35.68
C LEU A 230 -14.59 5.34 -35.88
N LYS A 231 -13.74 4.94 -36.82
CA LYS A 231 -13.43 3.54 -37.14
C LYS A 231 -11.94 3.28 -36.87
N ALA A 232 -11.61 2.00 -36.73
CA ALA A 232 -10.22 1.56 -36.64
C ALA A 232 -9.37 2.16 -37.77
N GLY A 233 -8.18 2.64 -37.41
CA GLY A 233 -7.24 3.33 -38.28
C GLY A 233 -7.39 4.85 -38.36
N GLN A 234 -8.49 5.45 -37.89
CA GLN A 234 -8.69 6.91 -37.98
C GLN A 234 -7.99 7.70 -36.85
N ARG A 235 -7.91 7.11 -35.65
CA ARG A 235 -7.13 7.66 -34.54
C ARG A 235 -5.99 6.71 -34.20
N VAL A 236 -4.81 7.06 -34.67
CA VAL A 236 -3.58 6.31 -34.45
C VAL A 236 -2.52 7.25 -33.87
N PHE A 237 -1.87 6.84 -32.78
CA PHE A 237 -0.84 7.63 -32.12
C PHE A 237 0.22 6.74 -31.47
N ASP A 238 1.41 7.29 -31.27
CA ASP A 238 2.53 6.62 -30.61
C ASP A 238 2.59 7.07 -29.14
N ILE A 239 2.94 6.16 -28.24
CA ILE A 239 3.06 6.41 -26.80
C ILE A 239 4.52 6.29 -26.40
N HIS A 240 5.04 7.38 -25.85
CA HIS A 240 6.41 7.50 -25.40
C HIS A 240 6.47 7.72 -23.89
N VAL A 241 7.44 7.08 -23.25
CA VAL A 241 7.79 7.28 -21.84
C VAL A 241 9.24 7.72 -21.78
N ASN A 242 9.51 8.90 -21.22
CA ASN A 242 10.86 9.46 -21.10
C ASN A 242 11.62 9.52 -22.44
N SER A 243 10.91 9.88 -23.52
CA SER A 243 11.41 9.93 -24.91
C SER A 243 11.65 8.58 -25.58
N GLU A 244 11.46 7.47 -24.87
CA GLU A 244 11.49 6.12 -25.44
C GLU A 244 10.10 5.74 -25.96
N ALA A 245 10.00 5.28 -27.21
CA ALA A 245 8.75 4.74 -27.75
C ALA A 245 8.44 3.41 -27.07
N LYS A 246 7.28 3.32 -26.42
CA LYS A 246 6.81 2.10 -25.75
C LYS A 246 5.71 1.39 -26.53
N GLU A 247 4.87 2.16 -27.21
CA GLU A 247 3.82 1.65 -28.10
C GLU A 247 3.84 2.46 -29.39
N GLU A 248 3.92 1.79 -30.53
CA GLU A 248 3.87 2.43 -31.84
C GLU A 248 2.54 2.13 -32.53
N ARG A 249 2.00 3.13 -33.21
CA ARG A 249 0.74 3.08 -33.95
C ARG A 249 -0.43 2.53 -33.13
N PHE A 250 -0.52 2.97 -31.88
CA PHE A 250 -1.59 2.59 -30.98
C PHE A 250 -2.94 3.08 -31.52
N ASP A 251 -3.88 2.15 -31.66
CA ASP A 251 -5.26 2.39 -32.05
C ASP A 251 -6.18 1.73 -31.01
N ILE A 252 -7.11 2.52 -30.48
CA ILE A 252 -8.06 2.09 -29.45
C ILE A 252 -9.05 1.08 -30.05
N LEU A 253 -9.45 1.28 -31.31
CA LEU A 253 -10.51 0.53 -32.00
C LEU A 253 -10.01 -0.71 -32.73
N ALA A 254 -8.70 -0.98 -32.75
CA ALA A 254 -8.09 -2.06 -33.53
C ALA A 254 -8.64 -3.45 -33.18
N GLU A 255 -9.04 -3.66 -31.92
CA GLU A 255 -9.54 -4.95 -31.41
C GLU A 255 -11.08 -5.04 -31.42
N GLY A 256 -11.77 -4.11 -32.11
CA GLY A 256 -13.24 -4.11 -32.23
C GLY A 256 -13.99 -3.62 -30.99
N SER A 257 -13.28 -3.23 -29.94
CA SER A 257 -13.79 -2.57 -28.73
C SER A 257 -13.50 -1.07 -28.79
N ASN A 258 -14.37 -0.24 -28.21
CA ASN A 258 -14.10 1.19 -28.02
C ASN A 258 -13.29 1.49 -26.76
N TYR A 259 -12.98 0.48 -25.95
CA TYR A 259 -12.13 0.57 -24.78
C TYR A 259 -10.86 -0.27 -24.96
N ARG A 260 -9.73 0.30 -24.54
CA ARG A 260 -8.43 -0.35 -24.50
C ARG A 260 -7.62 0.19 -23.33
N TYR A 261 -6.73 -0.62 -22.77
CA TYR A 261 -5.73 -0.15 -21.82
C TYR A 261 -4.37 -0.72 -22.19
N THR A 262 -3.29 -0.07 -21.75
CA THR A 262 -1.93 -0.61 -21.82
C THR A 262 -1.17 -0.30 -20.53
N VAL A 263 -0.19 -1.13 -20.22
CA VAL A 263 0.68 -1.01 -19.03
C VAL A 263 2.10 -0.85 -19.52
N LEU A 264 2.72 0.27 -19.17
CA LEU A 264 4.07 0.60 -19.61
C LEU A 264 5.02 0.60 -18.42
N ASN A 265 6.16 -0.07 -18.57
CA ASN A 265 7.20 -0.10 -17.55
C ASN A 265 8.35 0.83 -17.92
N PHE A 266 8.95 1.46 -16.90
CA PHE A 266 10.13 2.30 -17.06
C PHE A 266 10.97 2.34 -15.78
N SER A 267 12.28 2.49 -15.94
CA SER A 267 13.21 2.74 -14.84
C SER A 267 13.51 4.23 -14.76
N GLU A 268 13.54 4.79 -13.55
CA GLU A 268 13.38 6.22 -13.33
C GLU A 268 14.71 6.97 -13.13
N ASN A 269 14.76 8.24 -13.59
CA ASN A 269 15.76 9.25 -13.21
C ASN A 269 15.08 10.45 -12.48
N GLY A 270 14.07 10.17 -11.65
CA GLY A 270 13.36 11.12 -10.79
C GLY A 270 12.14 11.83 -11.38
N SER A 271 11.78 11.54 -12.63
CA SER A 271 10.59 12.11 -13.29
C SER A 271 10.06 11.23 -14.42
N LEU A 272 8.74 11.28 -14.60
CA LEU A 272 8.02 10.70 -15.71
C LEU A 272 7.65 11.79 -16.71
N ASN A 273 7.95 11.57 -17.99
CA ASN A 273 7.41 12.31 -19.12
C ASN A 273 6.65 11.33 -20.04
N LEU A 274 5.32 11.34 -19.93
CA LEU A 274 4.42 10.58 -20.78
C LEU A 274 3.99 11.45 -21.97
N THR A 275 4.32 11.03 -23.18
CA THR A 275 4.03 11.78 -24.41
C THR A 275 3.28 10.90 -25.40
N LEU A 276 2.06 11.31 -25.77
CA LEU A 276 1.26 10.69 -26.83
C LEU A 276 1.33 11.59 -28.07
N VAL A 277 1.69 11.04 -29.22
CA VAL A 277 1.92 11.81 -30.47
C VAL A 277 1.14 11.21 -31.60
N LYS A 278 0.39 12.03 -32.34
CA LYS A 278 -0.33 11.63 -33.54
C LYS A 278 0.61 10.94 -34.53
N ALA A 279 0.23 9.72 -34.96
CA ALA A 279 1.01 8.98 -35.93
C ALA A 279 0.83 9.55 -37.34
N SER A 280 1.85 9.38 -38.19
CA SER A 280 1.77 9.76 -39.60
C SER A 280 0.61 9.01 -40.29
N GLY A 281 -0.20 9.77 -41.04
CA GLY A 281 -1.39 9.28 -41.73
C GLY A 281 -2.65 9.17 -40.86
N SER A 282 -2.57 9.44 -39.55
CA SER A 282 -3.76 9.51 -38.69
C SER A 282 -4.61 10.73 -39.02
N GLU A 283 -5.93 10.63 -38.94
CA GLU A 283 -6.85 11.77 -39.10
C GLU A 283 -6.96 12.54 -37.78
N ASN A 284 -7.08 11.81 -36.67
CA ASN A 284 -7.30 12.34 -35.34
C ASN A 284 -6.02 12.23 -34.48
N GLY A 285 -5.82 13.19 -33.58
CA GLY A 285 -4.72 13.15 -32.62
C GLY A 285 -4.99 12.24 -31.43
N PRO A 286 -4.09 12.21 -30.42
CA PRO A 286 -4.22 11.31 -29.29
C PRO A 286 -5.39 11.68 -28.36
N LEU A 287 -5.82 10.71 -27.57
CA LEU A 287 -6.84 10.83 -26.54
C LEU A 287 -6.41 10.01 -25.32
N LEU A 288 -6.66 10.51 -24.10
CA LEU A 288 -6.44 9.75 -22.87
C LEU A 288 -7.54 10.09 -21.86
N ASN A 289 -8.09 9.08 -21.19
CA ASN A 289 -9.18 9.25 -20.23
C ASN A 289 -8.67 9.27 -18.79
N ALA A 290 -7.77 8.34 -18.46
CA ALA A 290 -7.22 8.23 -17.12
C ALA A 290 -5.87 7.51 -17.12
N TYR A 291 -5.10 7.69 -16.05
CA TYR A 291 -3.86 6.94 -15.87
C TYR A 291 -3.49 6.76 -14.39
N GLU A 292 -2.77 5.69 -14.10
CA GLU A 292 -2.18 5.41 -12.79
C GLU A 292 -0.67 5.31 -12.90
N ILE A 293 0.04 5.80 -11.90
CA ILE A 293 1.49 5.62 -11.75
C ILE A 293 1.71 4.82 -10.47
N LEU A 294 2.38 3.67 -10.60
CA LEU A 294 2.75 2.83 -9.47
C LEU A 294 4.25 2.57 -9.48
N GLN A 295 4.86 2.62 -8.31
CA GLN A 295 6.25 2.23 -8.09
C GLN A 295 6.29 0.75 -7.72
N VAL A 296 7.18 0.00 -8.34
CA VAL A 296 7.41 -1.42 -8.07
C VAL A 296 8.46 -1.55 -6.97
N ARG A 297 8.13 -2.29 -5.91
CA ARG A 297 9.04 -2.61 -4.80
C ARG A 297 9.17 -4.12 -4.65
N PRO A 298 10.34 -4.65 -4.31
CA PRO A 298 10.48 -6.07 -4.03
C PRO A 298 9.70 -6.43 -2.76
N TRP A 299 8.97 -7.56 -2.80
CA TRP A 299 8.38 -8.15 -1.61
C TRP A 299 9.48 -8.75 -0.74
N ILE A 300 9.62 -8.27 0.50
CA ILE A 300 10.61 -8.78 1.45
C ILE A 300 10.05 -10.02 2.15
N GLU A 301 10.85 -11.08 2.22
CA GLU A 301 10.50 -12.31 2.93
C GLU A 301 10.40 -12.05 4.44
N GLU A 302 9.36 -12.60 5.08
CA GLU A 302 9.07 -12.46 6.51
C GLU A 302 9.84 -13.48 7.37
N THR A 303 9.77 -13.32 8.69
CA THR A 303 10.24 -14.33 9.65
C THR A 303 9.62 -15.68 9.34
N ASN A 304 10.40 -16.75 9.54
CA ASN A 304 9.95 -18.12 9.37
C ASN A 304 8.60 -18.36 10.07
N GLN A 305 7.63 -18.89 9.33
CA GLN A 305 6.25 -19.02 9.80
C GLN A 305 6.14 -19.92 11.04
N THR A 306 6.98 -20.96 11.17
CA THR A 306 7.00 -21.83 12.35
C THR A 306 7.46 -21.05 13.59
N ASP A 307 8.49 -20.22 13.47
CA ASP A 307 8.93 -19.34 14.58
C ASP A 307 7.83 -18.35 14.98
N VAL A 308 7.14 -17.75 13.99
CA VAL A 308 6.00 -16.85 14.24
C VAL A 308 4.88 -17.56 15.01
N GLU A 309 4.52 -18.78 14.62
CA GLU A 309 3.46 -19.56 15.28
C GLU A 309 3.83 -19.90 16.72
N VAL A 310 5.06 -20.37 16.96
CA VAL A 310 5.56 -20.71 18.29
C VAL A 310 5.61 -19.48 19.19
N ILE A 311 6.16 -18.35 18.73
CA ILE A 311 6.27 -17.15 19.56
C ILE A 311 4.90 -16.53 19.86
N GLN A 312 3.94 -16.60 18.93
CA GLN A 312 2.56 -16.16 19.17
C GLN A 312 1.84 -17.06 20.16
N LYS A 313 2.08 -18.38 20.13
CA LYS A 313 1.58 -19.32 21.13
C LYS A 313 2.15 -19.01 22.51
N LEU A 314 3.46 -18.82 22.61
CA LEU A 314 4.16 -18.41 23.84
C LEU A 314 3.58 -17.12 24.40
N ARG A 315 3.39 -16.10 23.56
CA ARG A 315 2.76 -14.84 23.95
C ARG A 315 1.37 -15.05 24.55
N LYS A 316 0.51 -15.85 23.90
CA LYS A 316 -0.84 -16.14 24.39
C LYS A 316 -0.81 -16.82 25.77
N GLU A 317 0.08 -17.78 25.96
CA GLU A 317 0.25 -18.49 27.24
C GLU A 317 0.73 -17.54 28.36
N LEU A 318 1.69 -16.66 28.07
CA LEU A 318 2.14 -15.63 29.02
C LEU A 318 1.00 -14.67 29.40
N LEU A 319 0.20 -14.23 28.43
CA LEU A 319 -0.90 -13.28 28.66
C LEU A 319 -2.00 -13.83 29.58
N LEU A 320 -2.14 -15.16 29.73
CA LEU A 320 -3.10 -15.75 30.67
C LEU A 320 -2.90 -15.27 32.11
N GLN A 321 -1.65 -15.07 32.53
CA GLN A 321 -1.29 -14.59 33.87
C GLN A 321 -0.82 -13.13 33.89
N ASN A 322 -0.67 -12.52 32.71
CA ASN A 322 0.02 -11.23 32.53
C ASN A 322 -0.75 -10.30 31.57
N GLN A 323 -2.07 -10.18 31.75
CA GLN A 323 -2.97 -9.50 30.79
C GLN A 323 -2.54 -8.06 30.43
N ASP A 324 -2.04 -7.29 31.40
CA ASP A 324 -1.64 -5.88 31.22
C ASP A 324 -0.11 -5.69 31.02
N ASN A 325 0.59 -6.74 30.57
CA ASN A 325 2.04 -6.65 30.39
C ASN A 325 2.43 -5.80 29.18
N LYS A 326 3.14 -4.69 29.43
CA LYS A 326 3.56 -3.73 28.40
C LYS A 326 4.45 -4.32 27.30
N VAL A 327 5.31 -5.30 27.63
CA VAL A 327 6.18 -5.95 26.63
C VAL A 327 5.33 -6.81 25.70
N MET A 328 4.44 -7.62 26.25
CA MET A 328 3.53 -8.44 25.44
C MET A 328 2.55 -7.58 24.62
N GLU A 329 2.17 -6.41 25.12
CA GLU A 329 1.37 -5.43 24.38
C GLU A 329 2.16 -4.83 23.20
N SER A 330 3.48 -4.62 23.34
CA SER A 330 4.32 -4.03 22.28
C SER A 330 4.53 -4.94 21.07
N TRP A 331 4.47 -6.27 21.26
CA TRP A 331 4.65 -7.27 20.22
C TRP A 331 3.53 -7.20 19.15
N SER A 332 3.86 -6.73 17.95
CA SER A 332 2.94 -6.68 16.81
C SER A 332 3.67 -6.76 15.46
N GLY A 333 3.00 -7.35 14.46
CA GLY A 333 3.58 -7.63 13.14
C GLY A 333 4.63 -8.73 13.16
N ASP A 334 5.57 -8.68 12.22
CA ASP A 334 6.70 -9.61 12.15
C ASP A 334 7.65 -9.49 13.36
N PRO A 335 8.13 -10.59 13.96
CA PRO A 335 8.96 -10.53 15.17
C PRO A 335 10.43 -10.13 14.93
N CYS A 336 10.96 -10.24 13.71
CA CYS A 336 12.39 -10.00 13.42
C CYS A 336 12.65 -8.77 12.55
N ILE A 337 11.80 -8.47 11.57
CA ILE A 337 12.13 -7.57 10.45
C ILE A 337 11.52 -6.18 10.67
N ILE A 338 12.13 -5.16 10.04
CA ILE A 338 11.95 -3.70 10.21
C ILE A 338 12.41 -3.22 11.59
N SER A 339 11.86 -3.82 12.64
CA SER A 339 12.23 -3.57 14.02
C SER A 339 11.84 -4.82 14.83
N PRO A 340 12.83 -5.59 15.33
CA PRO A 340 12.55 -6.78 16.13
C PRO A 340 11.66 -6.44 17.32
N TRP A 341 10.83 -7.39 17.74
CA TRP A 341 10.08 -7.22 18.98
C TRP A 341 11.02 -7.04 20.16
N GLN A 342 10.58 -6.27 21.15
CA GLN A 342 11.36 -6.05 22.37
C GLN A 342 11.70 -7.41 23.02
N GLY A 343 13.00 -7.64 23.24
CA GLY A 343 13.52 -8.88 23.80
C GLY A 343 13.82 -9.98 22.77
N ILE A 344 13.48 -9.80 21.50
CA ILE A 344 13.77 -10.77 20.43
C ILE A 344 15.01 -10.34 19.66
N ALA A 345 15.90 -11.30 19.39
CA ALA A 345 16.92 -11.14 18.35
C ALA A 345 16.89 -12.33 17.40
N CYS A 346 17.13 -12.03 16.13
CA CYS A 346 17.11 -12.99 15.05
C CYS A 346 18.44 -13.01 14.31
N ASP A 347 18.72 -14.11 13.62
CA ASP A 347 19.89 -14.21 12.76
C ASP A 347 19.64 -13.57 11.37
N HIS A 348 20.62 -13.70 10.47
CA HIS A 348 20.54 -13.14 9.12
C HIS A 348 19.46 -13.79 8.23
N SER A 349 18.93 -14.95 8.63
CA SER A 349 17.86 -15.67 7.92
C SER A 349 16.50 -15.41 8.56
N SER A 350 16.39 -14.40 9.43
CA SER A 350 15.17 -14.05 10.17
C SER A 350 14.64 -15.22 11.01
N VAL A 351 15.54 -15.99 11.62
CA VAL A 351 15.20 -17.05 12.59
C VAL A 351 15.43 -16.54 14.00
N ILE A 352 14.51 -16.80 14.93
CA ILE A 352 14.61 -16.32 16.31
C ILE A 352 15.69 -17.11 17.06
N THR A 353 16.72 -16.41 17.53
CA THR A 353 17.86 -17.02 18.24
C THR A 353 18.03 -16.53 19.67
N LYS A 354 17.40 -15.42 20.05
CA LYS A 354 17.39 -14.92 21.44
C LYS A 354 15.98 -14.49 21.84
N LEU A 355 15.59 -14.88 23.05
CA LEU A 355 14.39 -14.43 23.75
C LEU A 355 14.81 -13.93 25.13
N ASP A 356 14.70 -12.63 25.33
CA ASP A 356 15.05 -11.93 26.56
C ASP A 356 13.79 -11.29 27.14
N LEU A 357 13.24 -11.97 28.14
CA LEU A 357 12.10 -11.53 28.92
C LEU A 357 12.55 -11.10 30.33
N SER A 358 13.83 -10.74 30.47
CA SER A 358 14.34 -10.31 31.75
C SER A 358 13.73 -8.98 32.17
N SER A 359 13.58 -8.78 33.48
CA SER A 359 13.02 -7.55 34.08
C SER A 359 11.65 -7.14 33.51
N SER A 360 10.89 -8.08 32.94
CA SER A 360 9.63 -7.80 32.25
C SER A 360 8.41 -7.93 33.15
N ASN A 361 8.61 -8.10 34.48
CA ASN A 361 7.55 -8.27 35.48
C ASN A 361 6.56 -9.40 35.14
N LEU A 362 7.04 -10.44 34.46
CA LEU A 362 6.23 -11.61 34.12
C LEU A 362 6.10 -12.54 35.33
N LYS A 363 4.92 -13.12 35.52
CA LYS A 363 4.63 -14.10 36.57
C LYS A 363 3.98 -15.36 36.02
N GLY A 364 4.02 -16.42 36.83
CA GLY A 364 3.44 -17.72 36.49
C GLY A 364 4.48 -18.72 35.96
N PRO A 365 4.04 -19.88 35.46
CA PRO A 365 4.93 -20.89 34.93
C PRO A 365 5.59 -20.44 33.61
N ILE A 366 6.77 -21.00 33.33
CA ILE A 366 7.40 -20.86 32.01
C ILE A 366 6.54 -21.65 31.01
N PRO A 367 6.03 -21.02 29.93
CA PRO A 367 5.19 -21.71 28.96
C PRO A 367 5.94 -22.84 28.25
N SER A 368 5.31 -24.01 28.07
CA SER A 368 5.97 -25.16 27.44
C SER A 368 6.28 -24.92 25.96
N SER A 369 5.54 -24.01 25.29
CA SER A 369 5.81 -23.59 23.91
C SER A 369 7.22 -23.04 23.70
N VAL A 370 7.91 -22.54 24.75
CA VAL A 370 9.32 -22.11 24.64
C VAL A 370 10.24 -23.25 24.19
N THR A 371 9.86 -24.50 24.48
CA THR A 371 10.64 -25.69 24.10
C THR A 371 10.54 -26.03 22.61
N GLU A 372 9.56 -25.46 21.91
CA GLU A 372 9.34 -25.64 20.46
C GLU A 372 10.25 -24.70 19.64
N MET A 373 10.89 -23.71 20.26
CA MET A 373 11.84 -22.78 19.62
C MET A 373 13.22 -23.43 19.43
N VAL A 374 13.33 -24.38 18.50
CA VAL A 374 14.52 -25.25 18.33
C VAL A 374 15.82 -24.48 18.03
N ASN A 375 15.73 -23.31 17.40
CA ASN A 375 16.88 -22.48 17.03
C ASN A 375 17.28 -21.47 18.12
N LEU A 376 16.55 -21.44 19.24
CA LEU A 376 16.80 -20.52 20.33
C LEU A 376 18.14 -20.85 21.02
N LYS A 377 19.05 -19.88 21.05
CA LYS A 377 20.37 -20.00 21.66
C LYS A 377 20.43 -19.36 23.03
N ILE A 378 19.69 -18.27 23.23
CA ILE A 378 19.68 -17.50 24.48
C ILE A 378 18.25 -17.34 24.96
N LEU A 379 17.98 -17.83 26.17
CA LEU A 379 16.72 -17.61 26.88
C LEU A 379 17.03 -16.92 28.21
N ASN A 380 16.69 -15.64 28.31
CA ASN A 380 16.89 -14.88 29.53
C ASN A 380 15.55 -14.56 30.20
N LEU A 381 15.28 -15.19 31.34
CA LEU A 381 14.06 -15.01 32.14
C LEU A 381 14.34 -14.33 33.50
N SER A 382 15.56 -13.83 33.69
CA SER A 382 16.02 -13.28 34.97
C SER A 382 15.21 -12.05 35.39
N HIS A 383 15.17 -11.75 36.70
CA HIS A 383 14.46 -10.57 37.22
C HIS A 383 12.96 -10.50 36.86
N SER A 384 12.33 -11.65 36.61
CA SER A 384 10.89 -11.84 36.51
C SER A 384 10.42 -12.81 37.61
N SER A 385 9.12 -12.88 37.88
CA SER A 385 8.52 -13.72 38.93
C SER A 385 7.99 -15.05 38.39
N PHE A 386 8.76 -15.69 37.51
CA PHE A 386 8.43 -17.04 37.03
C PHE A 386 8.48 -18.05 38.18
N ASN A 387 7.57 -19.03 38.16
CA ASN A 387 7.47 -20.08 39.17
C ASN A 387 7.27 -21.45 38.52
N GLY A 388 7.19 -22.50 39.34
CA GLY A 388 7.05 -23.87 38.85
C GLY A 388 8.37 -24.45 38.31
N TYR A 389 8.26 -25.37 37.36
CA TYR A 389 9.40 -26.12 36.82
C TYR A 389 9.87 -25.54 35.49
N ILE A 390 11.16 -25.73 35.19
CA ILE A 390 11.71 -25.46 33.87
C ILE A 390 11.21 -26.55 32.91
N PRO A 391 10.50 -26.22 31.82
CA PRO A 391 10.06 -27.19 30.82
C PRO A 391 11.25 -27.96 30.23
N SER A 392 11.04 -29.24 29.91
CA SER A 392 12.08 -30.06 29.29
C SER A 392 12.29 -29.67 27.83
N PHE A 393 13.48 -29.18 27.50
CA PHE A 393 13.86 -28.87 26.13
C PHE A 393 14.22 -30.14 25.35
N LEU A 394 14.01 -30.11 24.04
CA LEU A 394 14.41 -31.19 23.14
C LEU A 394 15.94 -31.32 23.12
N GLN A 395 16.44 -32.53 22.87
CA GLN A 395 17.88 -32.78 22.72
C GLN A 395 18.50 -31.97 21.57
N SER A 396 17.70 -31.62 20.56
CA SER A 396 18.08 -30.79 19.42
C SER A 396 18.10 -29.28 19.72
N SER A 397 17.80 -28.86 20.96
CA SER A 397 17.82 -27.45 21.36
C SER A 397 19.23 -26.86 21.26
N LEU A 398 19.34 -25.65 20.75
CA LEU A 398 20.59 -24.90 20.67
C LEU A 398 20.85 -23.99 21.89
N LEU A 399 20.04 -24.11 22.95
CA LEU A 399 20.18 -23.29 24.13
C LEU A 399 21.56 -23.43 24.77
N ILE A 400 22.23 -22.30 24.92
CA ILE A 400 23.52 -22.19 25.61
C ILE A 400 23.22 -21.96 27.09
N SER A 401 23.82 -22.78 27.96
CA SER A 401 23.68 -22.70 29.41
C SER A 401 24.43 -21.51 30.00
#